data_AF-A0A645G925-F1
#
_entry.id   AF-A0A645G925-F1
#
_cell.length_a   1.000
_cell.length_b   1.000
_cell.length_c   1.000
_cell.angle_alpha   90.00
_cell.angle_beta   90.00
_cell.angle_gamma   90.00
#
_symmetry.space_group_name_H-M   'P 1'
#
loop_
_entity.id
_entity.type
_entity.pdbx_description
1 polymer ?
#
loop_
_entity_poly.entity_id
_entity_poly.type
_entity_poly.pdbx_seq_one_letter_code
_entity_poly.pdbx_strand_id
1 'polypeptide(L)' 'MDLFFRIIEKMIVYDNKKIIVTLLDRTEIEVVIE' A
#
# COMPACT_ATOMS: atom_id res chain seq x y z
N MET A 1 16.57 -0.84 -1.87
CA MET A 1 15.23 -1.44 -1.67
C MET A 1 14.28 -0.29 -1.33
N ASP A 2 14.18 0.72 -2.20
CA ASP A 2 13.63 2.04 -1.78
C ASP A 2 12.79 2.72 -2.87
N LEU A 3 12.61 2.08 -4.03
CA LEU A 3 11.87 2.67 -5.15
C LEU A 3 10.36 2.65 -4.91
N PHE A 4 9.84 1.64 -4.21
CA PHE A 4 8.41 1.48 -3.93
C PHE A 4 7.87 2.57 -2.99
N PHE A 5 8.66 3.00 -1.99
CA PHE A 5 8.24 4.04 -1.05
C PHE A 5 8.06 5.42 -1.69
N ARG A 6 8.75 5.72 -2.81
CA ARG A 6 8.60 7.02 -3.49
C ARG A 6 7.29 7.18 -4.26
N ILE A 7 6.59 6.09 -4.57
CA ILE A 7 5.33 6.12 -5.34
C ILE A 7 4.11 5.99 -4.42
N ILE A 8 4.32 5.59 -3.16
CA ILE A 8 3.23 5.39 -2.20
C ILE A 8 2.90 6.74 -1.56
N GLU A 9 1.65 7.17 -1.73
CA GLU A 9 1.10 8.36 -1.08
C GLU A 9 0.65 8.02 0.35
N LYS A 10 0.02 6.86 0.54
CA LYS A 10 -0.52 6.44 1.83
C LYS A 10 -0.50 4.92 1.94
N MET A 11 -0.16 4.42 3.13
CA MET A 11 -0.22 3.00 3.46
C MET A 11 -1.05 2.83 4.73
N ILE A 12 -2.05 1.95 4.69
CA ILE A 12 -2.88 1.60 5.84
C ILE A 12 -2.81 0.08 6.04
N VAL A 13 -2.36 -0.34 7.22
CA VAL A 13 -2.29 -1.76 7.58
C VAL A 13 -3.44 -2.07 8.54
N TYR A 14 -4.24 -3.07 8.19
CA TYR A 14 -5.36 -3.59 8.97
C TYR A 14 -4.98 -4.97 9.51
N ASP A 15 -4.78 -5.05 10.83
CA ASP A 15 -4.62 -6.30 11.61
C ASP A 15 -3.65 -7.33 11.04
N ASN A 16 -2.60 -6.90 10.33
CA ASN A 16 -1.67 -7.77 9.59
C ASN A 16 -2.34 -8.76 8.61
N LYS A 17 -3.62 -8.55 8.30
CA LYS A 17 -4.41 -9.37 7.37
C LYS A 17 -4.61 -8.66 6.04
N LYS A 18 -4.56 -7.32 6.06
CA LYS A 18 -4.82 -6.51 4.90
C LYS A 18 -3.97 -5.26 4.91
N ILE A 19 -3.42 -4.91 3.75
CA ILE A 19 -2.69 -3.68 3.51
C ILE A 19 -3.40 -2.96 2.37
N ILE A 20 -3.73 -1.69 2.58
CA ILE A 20 -4.21 -0.80 1.53
C ILE A 20 -3.09 0.19 1.22
N VAL A 21 -2.68 0.21 -0.04
CA VAL A 21 -1.65 1.11 -0.53
C VAL A 21 -2.27 2.05 -1.55
N THR A 22 -2.23 3.34 -1.27
CA THR A 22 -2.60 4.39 -2.22
C THR A 22 -1.32 4.90 -2.88
N LEU A 23 -1.27 4.85 -4.20
CA LEU A 23 -0.18 5.38 -5.01
C LEU A 23 -0.45 6.84 -5.40
N LEU A 24 0.60 7.58 -5.76
CA LEU A 24 0.55 8.99 -6.17
C LEU A 24 -0.31 9.26 -7.43
N ASP A 25 -0.60 8.22 -8.20
CA ASP A 25 -1.47 8.27 -9.37
C ASP A 25 -2.96 8.03 -9.02
N ARG A 26 -3.29 7.97 -7.71
CA ARG A 26 -4.59 7.62 -7.13
C ARG A 26 -5.02 6.18 -7.33
N THR A 27 -4.11 5.29 -7.74
CA THR A 27 -4.37 3.85 -7.75
C THR A 27 -4.40 3.33 -6.32
N GLU A 28 -5.45 2.61 -5.96
CA GLU A 28 -5.56 1.90 -4.68
C GLU A 28 -5.29 0.41 -4.90
N ILE A 29 -4.33 -0.12 -4.15
CA ILE A 29 -3.93 -1.53 -4.18
C ILE A 29 -4.31 -2.15 -2.84
N GLU A 30 -5.16 -3.16 -2.90
CA GLU A 30 -5.53 -3.98 -1.75
C GLU A 30 -4.70 -5.27 -1.75
N VAL A 31 -3.90 -5.45 -0.72
CA VAL A 31 -3.11 -6.67 -0.49
C VAL A 31 -3.71 -7.40 0.70
N VAL A 32 -4.14 -8.64 0.48
CA VAL A 32 -4.56 -9.55 1.55
C VAL A 32 -3.38 -10.47 1.87
N ILE A 33 -3.03 -10.59 3.15
CA ILE A 33 -1.99 -11.51 3.62
C ILE A 33 -2.72 -12.79 4.03
N GLU A 34 -2.51 -13.88 3.27
CA GLU A 34 -2.95 -15.23 3.63
C GLU A 34 -1.99 -15.91 4.62
#